data_AF-A0A963E5B2-F1
#
_entry.id   AF-A0A963E5B2-F1
#
_cell.length_a   1.000
_cell.length_b   1.000
_cell.length_c   1.000
_cell.angle_alpha   90.00
_cell.angle_beta   90.00
_cell.angle_gamma   90.00
#
_symmetry.space_group_name_H-M   'P 1'
#
loop_
_entity.id
_entity.type
_entity.pdbx_description
1 polymer ?
#
loop_
_entity_poly.entity_id
_entity_poly.type
_entity_poly.pdbx_seq_one_letter_code
_entity_poly.pdbx_strand_id
1 'polypeptide(L)'
;MSKRKSPQEERATILSQPQKRPYGAKVHIRLQTSGPLGFVEEVCVPLQTGAFLAIAPARSAPWEGGNKYLVTLEGFATAAAAEAAGRRLVQALLWMAISTDSPLRLEYLSYQPASVFERTASGSSGILFEGCYAVAGRAPELVLGELQEAYVLLPEPDETLLLSMEVFCSARLEASQRAIFLAIVSALEPLAREAPLGDEVNRFVTDSIARLNDSEAIPSQLRKSLEGRLLHLRRESVRQALKRLVRETLPHQPDAALIVDEAYALRSQLVHSGLPRDLDVDLDREAQIVSHTIRAIYARLLNRSLALAPP
;
A
#
# COMPACT_ATOMS: atom_id res chain seq x y z
N MET A 1 15.15 -33.67 5.93
CA MET A 1 14.15 -32.58 5.82
C MET A 1 13.24 -32.66 7.04
N SER A 2 13.20 -31.62 7.89
CA SER A 2 12.31 -31.61 9.06
C SER A 2 10.86 -31.69 8.61
N LYS A 3 10.08 -32.63 9.18
CA LYS A 3 8.63 -32.70 8.95
C LYS A 3 8.01 -31.35 9.33
N ARG A 4 7.26 -30.73 8.40
CA ARG A 4 6.57 -29.47 8.66
C ARG A 4 5.48 -29.75 9.71
N LYS A 5 5.50 -29.04 10.83
CA LYS A 5 4.50 -29.17 11.88
C LYS A 5 3.12 -28.79 11.36
N SER A 6 2.08 -29.44 11.86
CA SER A 6 0.71 -29.01 11.58
C SER A 6 0.43 -27.65 12.26
N PRO A 7 -0.56 -26.87 11.78
CA PRO A 7 -0.91 -25.59 12.41
C PRO A 7 -1.37 -25.75 13.87
N GLN A 8 -1.89 -26.91 14.25
CA GLN A 8 -2.29 -27.22 15.63
C GLN A 8 -1.07 -27.51 16.52
N GLU A 9 -0.11 -28.30 16.02
CA GLU A 9 1.16 -28.57 16.72
C GLU A 9 1.98 -27.30 16.90
N GLU A 10 1.97 -26.41 15.91
CA GLU A 10 2.65 -25.13 15.99
C GLU A 10 2.02 -24.22 17.04
N ARG A 11 0.68 -24.11 17.08
CA ARG A 11 -0.04 -23.39 18.14
C ARG A 11 0.25 -23.96 19.52
N ALA A 12 0.21 -25.28 19.67
CA ALA A 12 0.57 -25.94 20.92
C ALA A 12 2.00 -25.61 21.34
N THR A 13 2.94 -25.53 20.39
CA THR A 13 4.33 -25.10 20.66
C THR A 13 4.39 -23.64 21.11
N ILE A 14 3.67 -22.73 20.43
CA ILE A 14 3.66 -21.30 20.73
C ILE A 14 3.14 -21.03 22.15
N LEU A 15 2.11 -21.77 22.58
CA LEU A 15 1.50 -21.64 23.90
C LEU A 15 2.30 -22.33 25.01
N SER A 16 2.75 -23.57 24.79
CA SER A 16 3.44 -24.35 25.83
C SER A 16 4.94 -24.04 25.96
N GLN A 17 5.57 -23.52 24.90
CA GLN A 17 7.02 -23.30 24.82
C GLN A 17 7.31 -21.93 24.18
N PRO A 18 6.91 -20.81 24.81
CA PRO A 18 7.07 -19.47 24.26
C PRO A 18 8.53 -19.13 23.91
N GLN A 19 9.50 -19.66 24.65
CA GLN A 19 10.94 -19.51 24.38
C GLN A 19 11.38 -20.12 23.03
N LYS A 20 10.63 -21.07 22.47
CA LYS A 20 10.90 -21.62 21.12
C LYS A 20 10.31 -20.75 20.01
N ARG A 21 9.41 -19.82 20.36
CA ARG A 21 8.74 -18.88 19.47
C ARG A 21 8.74 -17.48 20.10
N PRO A 22 9.93 -16.92 20.39
CA PRO A 22 10.03 -15.73 21.21
C PRO A 22 9.68 -14.46 20.42
N TYR A 23 9.59 -14.51 19.08
CA TYR A 23 9.39 -13.31 18.27
C TYR A 23 7.94 -13.13 17.80
N GLY A 24 7.57 -11.86 17.66
CA GLY A 24 6.33 -11.40 17.04
C GLY A 24 6.57 -10.14 16.20
N ALA A 25 5.56 -9.75 15.43
CA ALA A 25 5.53 -8.51 14.67
C ALA A 25 4.30 -7.68 15.07
N LYS A 26 4.43 -6.37 15.07
CA LYS A 26 3.32 -5.44 15.35
C LYS A 26 3.21 -4.37 14.27
N VAL A 27 1.98 -4.02 13.94
CA VAL A 27 1.61 -3.00 12.96
C VAL A 27 0.58 -2.09 13.63
N HIS A 28 0.82 -0.80 13.65
CA HIS A 28 -0.17 0.17 14.08
C HIS A 28 -0.94 0.67 12.87
N ILE A 29 -2.26 0.65 12.96
CA ILE A 29 -3.15 1.15 11.90
C ILE A 29 -4.12 2.18 12.46
N ARG A 30 -4.52 3.12 11.61
CA ARG A 30 -5.58 4.09 11.87
C ARG A 30 -6.67 3.93 10.82
N LEU A 31 -7.91 3.91 11.29
CA LEU A 31 -9.12 3.85 10.46
C LEU A 31 -10.00 5.05 10.76
N GLN A 32 -10.80 5.50 9.79
CA GLN A 32 -11.77 6.58 10.02
C GLN A 32 -12.87 6.16 11.00
N THR A 33 -13.37 4.93 10.85
CA THR A 33 -14.35 4.29 11.73
C THR A 33 -13.90 2.87 12.04
N SER A 34 -14.53 2.22 13.02
CA SER A 34 -14.27 0.79 13.33
C SER A 34 -15.00 -0.17 12.39
N GLY A 35 -15.87 0.35 11.51
CA GLY A 35 -16.65 -0.43 10.56
C GLY A 35 -15.84 -1.32 9.60
N PRO A 36 -14.69 -0.87 9.07
CA PRO A 36 -13.81 -1.71 8.27
C PRO A 36 -13.28 -2.95 9.00
N LEU A 37 -13.27 -2.97 10.35
CA LEU A 37 -12.91 -4.14 11.16
C LEU A 37 -14.14 -4.88 11.71
N GLY A 38 -15.35 -4.56 11.26
CA GLY A 38 -16.57 -5.14 11.81
C GLY A 38 -16.85 -4.70 13.25
N PHE A 39 -16.36 -3.53 13.67
CA PHE A 39 -16.55 -2.98 15.02
C PHE A 39 -16.07 -3.92 16.13
N VAL A 40 -15.02 -4.70 15.86
CA VAL A 40 -14.38 -5.55 16.87
C VAL A 40 -13.63 -4.67 17.87
N GLU A 41 -13.88 -4.89 19.16
CA GLU A 41 -13.09 -4.30 20.23
C GLU A 41 -11.79 -5.07 20.37
N GLU A 42 -11.82 -6.37 20.59
CA GLU A 42 -10.60 -7.17 20.61
C GLU A 42 -10.88 -8.48 19.91
N VAL A 43 -10.00 -8.87 18.99
CA VAL A 43 -10.14 -10.15 18.28
C VAL A 43 -8.79 -10.82 18.14
N CYS A 44 -8.77 -12.13 18.39
CA CYS A 44 -7.63 -12.98 18.10
C CYS A 44 -8.05 -14.10 17.16
N VAL A 45 -7.31 -14.23 16.08
CA VAL A 45 -7.57 -15.10 14.95
C VAL A 45 -6.40 -16.07 14.78
N PRO A 46 -6.64 -17.39 14.87
CA PRO A 46 -5.61 -18.37 14.56
C PRO A 46 -5.39 -18.43 13.04
N LEU A 47 -4.15 -18.25 12.59
CA LEU A 47 -3.80 -18.36 11.17
C LEU A 47 -3.52 -19.82 10.76
N GLN A 48 -3.65 -20.10 9.47
CA GLN A 48 -3.30 -21.40 8.90
C GLN A 48 -1.81 -21.74 9.03
N THR A 49 -0.96 -20.74 9.28
CA THR A 49 0.47 -20.95 9.58
C THR A 49 0.71 -21.49 11.00
N GLY A 50 -0.30 -21.44 11.87
CA GLY A 50 -0.18 -21.70 13.30
C GLY A 50 0.14 -20.45 14.13
N ALA A 51 0.43 -19.31 13.51
CA ALA A 51 0.59 -18.03 14.21
C ALA A 51 -0.75 -17.50 14.75
N PHE A 52 -0.67 -16.63 15.75
CA PHE A 52 -1.83 -15.89 16.27
C PHE A 52 -1.79 -14.45 15.76
N LEU A 53 -2.89 -14.01 15.16
CA LEU A 53 -3.13 -12.62 14.80
C LEU A 53 -4.06 -12.02 15.84
N ALA A 54 -3.69 -10.93 16.49
CA ALA A 54 -4.60 -10.19 17.37
C ALA A 54 -4.75 -8.74 16.92
N ILE A 55 -5.97 -8.21 17.01
CA ILE A 55 -6.30 -6.82 16.70
C ILE A 55 -6.96 -6.24 17.95
N ALA A 56 -6.41 -5.15 18.47
CA ALA A 56 -6.94 -4.46 19.64
C ALA A 56 -6.78 -2.94 19.50
N PRO A 57 -7.66 -2.12 20.10
CA PRO A 57 -7.53 -0.67 20.16
C PRO A 57 -6.18 -0.28 20.75
N ALA A 58 -5.51 0.63 20.07
CA ALA A 58 -4.35 1.30 20.62
C ALA A 58 -4.79 2.57 21.34
N ARG A 59 -4.05 2.96 22.38
CA ARG A 59 -4.30 4.23 23.06
C ARG A 59 -4.18 5.38 22.05
N SER A 60 -5.25 6.15 21.89
CA SER A 60 -5.28 7.40 21.16
C SER A 60 -5.51 8.56 22.11
N ALA A 61 -4.95 9.71 21.80
CA ALA A 61 -5.31 10.92 22.51
C ALA A 61 -6.69 11.41 22.05
N PRO A 62 -7.50 12.08 22.90
CA PRO A 62 -8.87 12.48 22.56
C PRO A 62 -9.00 13.39 21.33
N TRP A 63 -7.93 14.11 20.98
CA TRP A 63 -7.89 15.03 19.83
C TRP A 63 -7.42 14.35 18.54
N GLU A 64 -6.97 13.09 18.60
CA GLU A 64 -6.59 12.34 17.41
C GLU A 64 -7.86 11.77 16.77
N GLY A 65 -8.24 12.32 15.61
CA GLY A 65 -9.35 11.76 14.82
C GLY A 65 -9.08 10.33 14.35
N GLY A 66 -10.15 9.54 14.27
CA GLY A 66 -10.12 8.14 13.85
C GLY A 66 -9.86 7.15 14.99
N ASN A 67 -9.99 5.86 14.70
CA ASN A 67 -9.73 4.78 15.63
C ASN A 67 -8.36 4.17 15.35
N LYS A 68 -7.52 4.06 16.38
CA LYS A 68 -6.21 3.41 16.30
C LYS A 68 -6.31 1.96 16.75
N TYR A 69 -5.64 1.08 16.03
CA TYR A 69 -5.52 -0.32 16.38
C TYR A 69 -4.06 -0.76 16.34
N LEU A 70 -3.74 -1.66 17.24
CA LEU A 70 -2.53 -2.45 17.24
C LEU A 70 -2.88 -3.84 16.70
N VAL A 71 -2.26 -4.19 15.58
CA VAL A 71 -2.33 -5.53 15.01
C VAL A 71 -1.04 -6.25 15.34
N THR A 72 -1.14 -7.36 16.08
CA THR A 72 0.01 -8.17 16.50
C THR A 72 -0.04 -9.53 15.84
N LEU A 73 1.13 -10.04 15.50
CA LEU A 73 1.33 -11.36 14.95
C LEU A 73 2.39 -12.08 15.77
N GLU A 74 2.02 -13.20 16.37
CA GLU A 74 2.88 -13.93 17.30
C GLU A 74 3.16 -15.36 16.86
N GLY A 75 4.34 -15.86 17.22
CA GLY A 75 4.66 -17.27 17.09
C GLY A 75 5.82 -17.58 16.16
N PHE A 76 6.85 -16.73 16.11
CA PHE A 76 8.00 -16.92 15.21
C PHE A 76 9.26 -17.33 15.96
N ALA A 77 10.02 -18.24 15.35
CA ALA A 77 11.28 -18.75 15.91
C ALA A 77 12.43 -17.75 15.79
N THR A 78 12.38 -16.85 14.81
CA THR A 78 13.45 -15.86 14.54
C THR A 78 12.85 -14.48 14.27
N ALA A 79 13.62 -13.43 14.56
CA ALA A 79 13.24 -12.05 14.28
C ALA A 79 13.00 -11.82 12.77
N ALA A 80 13.84 -12.38 11.91
CA ALA A 80 13.70 -12.28 10.45
C ALA A 80 12.40 -12.92 9.94
N ALA A 81 11.98 -14.06 10.53
CA ALA A 81 10.69 -14.67 10.18
C ALA A 81 9.51 -13.80 10.63
N ALA A 82 9.61 -13.17 11.80
CA ALA A 82 8.61 -12.21 12.27
C ALA A 82 8.54 -10.98 11.36
N GLU A 83 9.68 -10.44 10.92
CA GLU A 83 9.75 -9.29 10.01
C GLU A 83 9.08 -9.60 8.66
N ALA A 84 9.42 -10.72 8.04
CA ALA A 84 8.80 -11.16 6.79
C ALA A 84 7.29 -11.37 6.94
N ALA A 85 6.87 -11.98 8.06
CA ALA A 85 5.46 -12.16 8.39
C ALA A 85 4.75 -10.82 8.64
N GLY A 86 5.44 -9.83 9.21
CA GLY A 86 4.95 -8.47 9.40
C GLY A 86 4.71 -7.73 8.09
N ARG A 87 5.64 -7.84 7.12
CA ARG A 87 5.43 -7.29 5.76
C ARG A 87 4.22 -7.91 5.06
N ARG A 88 4.07 -9.22 5.16
CA ARG A 88 2.91 -9.96 4.63
C ARG A 88 1.60 -9.52 5.30
N LEU A 89 1.63 -9.28 6.61
CA LEU A 89 0.49 -8.73 7.34
C LEU A 89 0.12 -7.33 6.84
N VAL A 90 1.11 -6.46 6.62
CA VAL A 90 0.86 -5.12 6.07
C VAL A 90 0.22 -5.20 4.69
N GLN A 91 0.73 -6.05 3.80
CA GLN A 91 0.13 -6.25 2.48
C GLN A 91 -1.32 -6.73 2.59
N ALA A 92 -1.61 -7.67 3.49
CA ALA A 92 -2.95 -8.19 3.71
C ALA A 92 -3.91 -7.14 4.28
N LEU A 93 -3.45 -6.28 5.21
CA LEU A 93 -4.24 -5.17 5.75
C LEU A 93 -4.56 -4.12 4.68
N LEU A 94 -3.57 -3.75 3.85
CA LEU A 94 -3.75 -2.81 2.75
C LEU A 94 -4.69 -3.39 1.68
N TRP A 95 -4.53 -4.67 1.34
CA TRP A 95 -5.42 -5.36 0.41
C TRP A 95 -6.85 -5.41 0.93
N MET A 96 -7.06 -5.76 2.21
CA MET A 96 -8.37 -5.71 2.84
C MET A 96 -9.00 -4.32 2.71
N ALA A 97 -8.24 -3.26 3.01
CA ALA A 97 -8.71 -1.88 2.87
C ALA A 97 -9.08 -1.53 1.41
N ILE A 98 -8.26 -1.94 0.44
CA ILE A 98 -8.52 -1.75 -1.00
C ILE A 98 -9.75 -2.53 -1.47
N SER A 99 -9.87 -3.79 -1.07
CA SER A 99 -10.95 -4.67 -1.52
C SER A 99 -12.28 -4.20 -0.96
N THR A 100 -12.32 -3.75 0.29
CA THR A 100 -13.54 -3.27 0.96
C THR A 100 -13.79 -1.76 0.85
N ASP A 101 -13.02 -1.07 0.01
CA ASP A 101 -13.04 0.39 -0.19
C ASP A 101 -13.08 1.18 1.13
N SER A 102 -12.15 0.86 2.01
CA SER A 102 -12.09 1.38 3.36
C SER A 102 -10.79 2.14 3.59
N PRO A 103 -10.84 3.39 4.09
CA PRO A 103 -9.64 4.16 4.33
C PRO A 103 -8.80 3.55 5.47
N LEU A 104 -7.49 3.44 5.26
CA LEU A 104 -6.55 2.87 6.22
C LEU A 104 -5.21 3.61 6.13
N ARG A 105 -4.65 3.98 7.29
CA ARG A 105 -3.30 4.54 7.40
C ARG A 105 -2.44 3.66 8.30
N LEU A 106 -1.22 3.39 7.87
CA LEU A 106 -0.20 2.74 8.70
C LEU A 106 0.49 3.82 9.56
N GLU A 107 0.73 3.52 10.85
CA GLU A 107 1.45 4.41 11.76
C GLU A 107 2.79 3.80 12.17
N TYR A 108 3.89 4.45 11.81
CA TYR A 108 5.22 3.97 12.14
C TYR A 108 6.24 5.12 12.14
N LEU A 109 7.35 4.91 12.85
CA LEU A 109 8.47 5.86 12.96
C LEU A 109 9.77 5.31 12.35
N SER A 110 9.66 4.21 11.59
CA SER A 110 10.79 3.52 11.00
C SER A 110 10.72 3.53 9.47
N TYR A 111 11.65 2.87 8.78
CA TYR A 111 11.55 2.68 7.32
C TYR A 111 10.56 1.58 6.94
N GLN A 112 10.14 0.74 7.88
CA GLN A 112 9.18 -0.33 7.67
C GLN A 112 7.92 -0.13 8.52
N PRO A 113 6.73 -0.49 7.99
CA PRO A 113 5.47 -0.37 8.70
C PRO A 113 5.27 -1.40 9.82
N ALA A 114 5.96 -2.53 9.75
CA ALA A 114 5.95 -3.56 10.80
C ALA A 114 7.21 -3.43 11.68
N SER A 115 7.05 -3.64 12.98
CA SER A 115 8.17 -3.73 13.92
C SER A 115 8.21 -5.08 14.62
N VAL A 116 9.41 -5.64 14.76
CA VAL A 116 9.63 -6.92 15.43
C VAL A 116 9.76 -6.69 16.94
N PHE A 117 9.20 -7.59 17.74
CA PHE A 117 9.35 -7.58 19.19
C PHE A 117 9.63 -8.98 19.73
N GLU A 118 10.20 -9.02 20.94
CA GLU A 118 10.43 -10.24 21.68
C GLU A 118 9.37 -10.39 22.78
N ARG A 119 8.58 -11.47 22.69
CA ARG A 119 7.49 -11.85 23.58
C ARG A 119 7.98 -12.24 24.97
N THR A 120 9.20 -12.75 25.08
CA THR A 120 9.81 -13.24 26.33
C THR A 120 10.53 -12.15 27.12
N ALA A 121 11.05 -11.13 26.45
CA ALA A 121 11.74 -10.01 27.10
C ALA A 121 10.77 -8.96 27.66
N SER A 122 9.61 -8.83 27.02
CA SER A 122 8.54 -7.94 27.45
C SER A 122 7.76 -8.68 28.55
N GLY A 123 7.78 -8.20 29.80
CA GLY A 123 6.88 -8.69 30.86
C GLY A 123 5.38 -8.45 30.59
N SER A 124 5.02 -8.20 29.33
CA SER A 124 3.66 -8.18 28.82
C SER A 124 3.08 -9.57 28.98
N SER A 125 2.04 -9.70 29.81
CA SER A 125 1.16 -10.84 29.83
C SER A 125 0.90 -11.31 28.40
N GLY A 126 1.36 -12.51 28.07
CA GLY A 126 0.92 -13.16 26.84
C GLY A 126 -0.60 -13.18 26.81
N ILE A 127 -1.16 -13.19 25.60
CA ILE A 127 -2.61 -13.23 25.26
C ILE A 127 -3.45 -13.77 26.44
N LEU A 128 -3.98 -12.87 27.29
CA LEU A 128 -4.95 -13.19 28.33
C LEU A 128 -6.32 -12.95 27.71
N PHE A 129 -7.05 -14.03 27.46
CA PHE A 129 -8.32 -14.02 26.74
C PHE A 129 -9.48 -13.85 27.73
N GLU A 130 -10.18 -12.72 27.68
CA GLU A 130 -11.54 -12.59 28.18
C GLU A 130 -12.43 -12.15 27.02
N GLY A 131 -13.38 -13.01 26.65
CA GLY A 131 -14.47 -12.83 25.67
C GLY A 131 -14.37 -11.70 24.64
N CYS A 132 -14.14 -12.04 23.38
CA CYS A 132 -14.34 -11.11 22.26
C CYS A 132 -15.85 -10.85 22.05
N TYR A 133 -16.29 -9.60 22.12
CA TYR A 133 -17.61 -9.16 21.69
C TYR A 133 -17.47 -8.21 20.50
N ALA A 134 -18.21 -8.46 19.42
CA ALA A 134 -18.30 -7.56 18.26
C ALA A 134 -19.71 -6.95 18.21
N VAL A 135 -19.80 -5.62 18.08
CA VAL A 135 -21.10 -4.92 17.97
C VAL A 135 -21.41 -4.70 16.48
N ALA A 136 -22.35 -5.45 15.95
CA ALA A 136 -22.54 -5.60 14.51
C ALA A 136 -22.80 -4.29 13.73
N GLY A 137 -22.00 -4.08 12.68
CA GLY A 137 -22.32 -3.15 11.57
C GLY A 137 -21.76 -3.61 10.20
N ARG A 138 -20.69 -4.41 10.19
CA ARG A 138 -20.33 -5.35 9.11
C ARG A 138 -20.09 -6.72 9.75
N ALA A 139 -20.40 -7.82 9.05
CA ALA A 139 -20.09 -9.17 9.52
C ALA A 139 -18.57 -9.30 9.71
N PRO A 140 -18.05 -9.40 10.95
CA PRO A 140 -16.61 -9.49 11.21
C PRO A 140 -15.95 -10.62 10.43
N GLU A 141 -16.71 -11.66 10.10
CA GLU A 141 -16.30 -12.82 9.31
C GLU A 141 -15.84 -12.44 7.89
N LEU A 142 -16.49 -11.47 7.24
CA LEU A 142 -16.11 -11.04 5.89
C LEU A 142 -14.75 -10.35 5.88
N VAL A 143 -14.54 -9.43 6.82
CA VAL A 143 -13.29 -8.66 6.91
C VAL A 143 -12.15 -9.54 7.38
N LEU A 144 -12.36 -10.28 8.48
CA LEU A 144 -11.33 -11.15 9.05
C LEU A 144 -11.06 -12.33 8.12
N GLY A 145 -12.06 -12.78 7.37
CA GLY A 145 -11.92 -13.75 6.29
C GLY A 145 -11.00 -13.23 5.19
N GLU A 146 -11.27 -12.03 4.65
CA GLU A 146 -10.43 -11.43 3.62
C GLU A 146 -9.00 -11.21 4.11
N LEU A 147 -8.81 -10.73 5.34
CA LEU A 147 -7.50 -10.52 5.93
C LEU A 147 -6.71 -11.84 6.06
N GLN A 148 -7.35 -12.91 6.56
CA GLN A 148 -6.73 -14.22 6.67
C GLN A 148 -6.38 -14.80 5.30
N GLU A 149 -7.32 -14.71 4.35
CA GLU A 149 -7.15 -15.25 3.02
C GLU A 149 -6.03 -14.50 2.27
N ALA A 150 -6.03 -13.17 2.34
CA ALA A 150 -4.99 -12.33 1.77
C ALA A 150 -3.62 -12.64 2.37
N TYR A 151 -3.52 -12.83 3.69
CA TYR A 151 -2.27 -13.19 4.34
C TYR A 151 -1.66 -14.49 3.77
N VAL A 152 -2.51 -15.48 3.46
CA VAL A 152 -2.06 -16.79 2.96
C VAL A 152 -1.82 -16.79 1.45
N LEU A 153 -2.73 -16.20 0.68
CA LEU A 153 -2.78 -16.36 -0.77
C LEU A 153 -2.04 -15.27 -1.56
N LEU A 154 -1.78 -14.11 -0.96
CA LEU A 154 -1.03 -13.07 -1.65
C LEU A 154 0.42 -13.50 -1.92
N PRO A 155 1.01 -13.04 -3.04
CA PRO A 155 2.42 -13.26 -3.35
C PRO A 155 3.31 -12.61 -2.28
N GLU A 156 4.62 -12.89 -2.34
CA GLU A 156 5.57 -12.18 -1.48
C GLU A 156 5.46 -10.66 -1.68
N PRO A 157 5.54 -9.85 -0.60
CA PRO A 157 5.36 -8.41 -0.72
C PRO A 157 6.45 -7.76 -1.58
N ASP A 158 6.03 -7.03 -2.61
CA ASP A 158 6.88 -6.14 -3.40
C ASP A 158 6.85 -4.73 -2.80
N GLU A 159 8.01 -4.13 -2.56
CA GLU A 159 8.13 -2.83 -1.87
C GLU A 159 7.46 -1.69 -2.64
N THR A 160 7.55 -1.71 -3.98
CA THR A 160 6.95 -0.67 -4.83
C THR A 160 5.42 -0.76 -4.83
N LEU A 161 4.89 -1.98 -4.86
CA LEU A 161 3.45 -2.24 -4.74
C LEU A 161 2.93 -1.92 -3.34
N LEU A 162 3.66 -2.28 -2.28
CA LEU A 162 3.29 -1.95 -0.91
C LEU A 162 3.19 -0.43 -0.70
N LEU A 163 4.20 0.32 -1.14
CA LEU A 163 4.18 1.79 -1.05
C LEU A 163 3.01 2.38 -1.84
N SER A 164 2.77 1.87 -3.05
CA SER A 164 1.62 2.28 -3.87
C SER A 164 0.30 2.08 -3.12
N MET A 165 0.07 0.87 -2.57
CA MET A 165 -1.13 0.54 -1.81
C MET A 165 -1.27 1.39 -0.54
N GLU A 166 -0.17 1.66 0.17
CA GLU A 166 -0.14 2.50 1.37
C GLU A 166 -0.58 3.94 1.09
N VAL A 167 -0.01 4.56 0.05
CA VAL A 167 -0.40 5.91 -0.39
C VAL A 167 -1.87 5.92 -0.80
N PHE A 168 -2.33 4.92 -1.54
CA PHE A 168 -3.73 4.81 -1.94
C PHE A 168 -4.70 4.70 -0.76
N CYS A 169 -4.45 3.77 0.18
CA CYS A 169 -5.30 3.55 1.34
C CYS A 169 -5.39 4.78 2.25
N SER A 170 -4.29 5.51 2.41
CA SER A 170 -4.22 6.68 3.28
C SER A 170 -4.75 7.95 2.64
N ALA A 171 -4.82 8.02 1.30
CA ALA A 171 -5.29 9.20 0.57
C ALA A 171 -6.68 9.67 0.98
N ARG A 172 -7.60 8.74 1.28
CA ARG A 172 -8.97 9.06 1.72
C ARG A 172 -9.06 9.60 3.16
N LEU A 173 -7.95 9.64 3.89
CA LEU A 173 -7.84 10.25 5.22
C LEU A 173 -7.27 11.67 5.17
N GLU A 174 -7.02 12.21 3.98
CA GLU A 174 -6.56 13.58 3.80
C GLU A 174 -7.68 14.61 4.04
N ALA A 175 -7.30 15.80 4.48
CA ALA A 175 -8.27 16.81 4.95
C ALA A 175 -9.01 17.57 3.84
N SER A 176 -8.58 17.47 2.59
CA SER A 176 -9.18 18.21 1.46
C SER A 176 -9.31 17.35 0.21
N GLN A 177 -10.35 17.60 -0.59
CA GLN A 177 -10.56 16.90 -1.87
C GLN A 177 -9.35 16.99 -2.80
N ARG A 178 -8.66 18.15 -2.82
CA ARG A 178 -7.42 18.33 -3.57
C ARG A 178 -6.33 17.38 -3.09
N ALA A 179 -6.10 17.29 -1.78
CA ALA A 179 -5.08 16.39 -1.22
C ALA A 179 -5.44 14.92 -1.45
N ILE A 180 -6.72 14.56 -1.29
CA ILE A 180 -7.24 13.22 -1.60
C ILE A 180 -6.94 12.86 -3.06
N PHE A 181 -7.35 13.72 -4.02
CA PHE A 181 -7.13 13.50 -5.44
C PHE A 181 -5.63 13.37 -5.79
N LEU A 182 -4.80 14.30 -5.32
CA LEU A 182 -3.36 14.28 -5.54
C LEU A 182 -2.72 12.99 -5.01
N ALA A 183 -3.10 12.55 -3.81
CA ALA A 183 -2.57 11.33 -3.20
C ALA A 183 -3.03 10.07 -3.94
N ILE A 184 -4.32 9.98 -4.32
CA ILE A 184 -4.84 8.84 -5.10
C ILE A 184 -4.09 8.71 -6.42
N VAL A 185 -3.94 9.79 -7.20
CA VAL A 185 -3.24 9.73 -8.50
C VAL A 185 -1.76 9.40 -8.30
N SER A 186 -1.12 9.98 -7.29
CA SER A 186 0.31 9.75 -7.01
C SER A 186 0.57 8.33 -6.48
N ALA A 187 -0.45 7.63 -5.98
CA ALA A 187 -0.32 6.25 -5.55
C ALA A 187 0.13 5.31 -6.68
N LEU A 188 -0.11 5.65 -7.95
CA LEU A 188 0.38 4.84 -9.08
C LEU A 188 1.85 5.11 -9.44
N GLU A 189 2.44 6.22 -9.01
CA GLU A 189 3.81 6.61 -9.39
C GLU A 189 4.87 5.58 -8.99
N PRO A 190 4.82 4.92 -7.80
CA PRO A 190 5.76 3.85 -7.47
C PRO A 190 5.75 2.66 -8.44
N LEU A 191 4.63 2.43 -9.13
CA LEU A 191 4.46 1.36 -10.12
C LEU A 191 4.90 1.79 -11.53
N ALA A 192 5.10 3.08 -11.77
CA ALA A 192 5.45 3.66 -13.07
C ALA A 192 6.93 3.47 -13.41
N ARG A 193 7.34 2.22 -13.71
CA ARG A 193 8.72 1.90 -14.09
C ARG A 193 9.04 2.44 -15.48
N GLU A 194 9.80 3.54 -15.57
CA GLU A 194 10.23 4.13 -16.85
C GLU A 194 11.10 3.18 -17.67
N ALA A 195 10.72 2.96 -18.94
CA ALA A 195 11.53 2.18 -19.87
C ALA A 195 12.45 3.09 -20.72
N PRO A 196 13.59 2.58 -21.20
CA PRO A 196 14.39 3.28 -22.20
C PRO A 196 13.62 3.39 -23.53
N LEU A 197 13.75 4.52 -24.23
CA LEU A 197 13.08 4.77 -25.52
C LEU A 197 13.81 4.17 -26.74
N GLY A 198 14.88 3.40 -26.51
CA GLY A 198 15.64 2.70 -27.53
C GLY A 198 16.83 3.48 -28.12
N ASP A 199 17.60 2.80 -28.96
CA ASP A 199 18.91 3.28 -29.44
C ASP A 199 18.82 4.49 -30.36
N GLU A 200 17.72 4.65 -31.10
CA GLU A 200 17.51 5.80 -31.97
C GLU A 200 17.37 7.10 -31.17
N VAL A 201 16.54 7.07 -30.10
CA VAL A 201 16.39 8.21 -29.21
C VAL A 201 17.68 8.48 -28.45
N ASN A 202 18.39 7.43 -28.01
CA ASN A 202 19.70 7.58 -27.35
C ASN A 202 20.74 8.26 -28.26
N ARG A 203 20.80 7.89 -29.54
CA ARG A 203 21.68 8.54 -30.53
C ARG A 203 21.29 10.00 -30.72
N PHE A 204 20.01 10.30 -30.94
CA PHE A 204 19.51 11.67 -31.09
C PHE A 204 19.85 12.56 -29.88
N VAL A 205 19.67 12.05 -28.66
CA VAL A 205 20.02 12.78 -27.43
C VAL A 205 21.53 13.02 -27.36
N THR A 206 22.35 12.03 -27.72
CA THR A 206 23.81 12.15 -27.70
C THR A 206 24.30 13.20 -28.69
N ASP A 207 23.77 13.21 -29.91
CA ASP A 207 24.09 14.22 -30.92
C ASP A 207 23.66 15.62 -30.48
N SER A 208 22.50 15.73 -29.83
CA SER A 208 21.99 16.99 -29.30
C SER A 208 22.87 17.56 -28.18
N ILE A 209 23.36 16.69 -27.29
CA ILE A 209 24.31 17.08 -26.22
C ILE A 209 25.64 17.52 -26.81
N ALA A 210 26.17 16.82 -27.82
CA ALA A 210 27.40 17.23 -28.51
C ALA A 210 27.26 18.63 -29.10
N ARG A 211 26.18 18.89 -29.85
CA ARG A 211 25.89 20.22 -30.42
C ARG A 211 25.70 21.31 -29.36
N LEU A 212 25.08 20.96 -28.23
CA LEU A 212 24.90 21.88 -27.10
C LEU A 212 26.26 22.26 -26.49
N ASN A 213 27.17 21.29 -26.34
CA ASN A 213 28.49 21.51 -25.78
C ASN A 213 29.38 22.36 -26.69
N ASP A 214 29.26 22.19 -28.01
CA ASP A 214 29.99 23.00 -29.01
C ASP A 214 29.45 24.44 -29.13
N SER A 215 28.29 24.74 -28.53
CA SER A 215 27.69 26.09 -28.59
C SER A 215 28.33 27.05 -27.58
N GLU A 216 29.22 27.92 -28.07
CA GLU A 216 29.83 29.00 -27.26
C GLU A 216 28.85 30.12 -26.91
N ALA A 217 27.78 30.29 -27.70
CA ALA A 217 26.75 31.31 -27.47
C ALA A 217 25.91 31.06 -26.21
N ILE A 218 25.89 29.81 -25.71
CA ILE A 218 25.09 29.44 -24.54
C ILE A 218 25.98 29.43 -23.28
N PRO A 219 25.63 30.21 -22.24
CA PRO A 219 26.33 30.21 -20.97
C PRO A 219 26.54 28.80 -20.40
N SER A 220 27.71 28.55 -19.82
CA SER A 220 28.09 27.22 -19.31
C SER A 220 27.10 26.65 -18.28
N GLN A 221 26.53 27.50 -17.43
CA GLN A 221 25.51 27.09 -16.45
C GLN A 221 24.21 26.62 -17.13
N LEU A 222 23.78 27.31 -18.20
CA LEU A 222 22.60 26.92 -18.97
C LEU A 222 22.86 25.63 -19.77
N ARG A 223 24.07 25.45 -20.33
CA ARG A 223 24.46 24.20 -20.99
C ARG A 223 24.33 23.01 -20.05
N LYS A 224 24.88 23.08 -18.84
CA LYS A 224 24.73 22.00 -17.84
C LYS A 224 23.27 21.70 -17.49
N SER A 225 22.45 22.75 -17.32
CA SER A 225 21.02 22.56 -17.06
C SER A 225 20.28 21.90 -18.23
N LEU A 226 20.62 22.27 -19.47
CA LEU A 226 20.00 21.72 -20.68
C LEU A 226 20.46 20.29 -20.94
N GLU A 227 21.75 20.00 -20.73
CA GLU A 227 22.31 18.65 -20.82
C GLU A 227 21.57 17.68 -19.90
N GLY A 228 21.34 18.06 -18.63
CA GLY A 228 20.54 17.27 -17.70
C GLY A 228 19.14 16.97 -18.25
N ARG A 229 18.44 17.99 -18.79
CA ARG A 229 17.11 17.82 -19.40
C ARG A 229 17.12 16.92 -20.63
N LEU A 230 18.15 17.03 -21.48
CA LEU A 230 18.32 16.17 -22.66
C LEU A 230 18.55 14.71 -22.25
N LEU A 231 19.35 14.46 -21.21
CA LEU A 231 19.58 13.11 -20.69
C LEU A 231 18.29 12.43 -20.22
N HIS A 232 17.34 13.19 -19.65
CA HIS A 232 16.04 12.66 -19.27
C HIS A 232 15.20 12.19 -20.47
N LEU A 233 15.41 12.73 -21.68
CA LEU A 233 14.69 12.30 -22.89
C LEU A 233 15.05 10.89 -23.36
N ARG A 234 16.03 10.21 -22.73
CA ARG A 234 16.38 8.81 -23.04
C ARG A 234 15.36 7.80 -22.49
N ARG A 235 14.50 8.23 -21.57
CA ARG A 235 13.53 7.39 -20.88
C ARG A 235 12.11 7.89 -21.12
N GLU A 236 11.15 6.98 -21.00
CA GLU A 236 9.73 7.33 -20.95
C GLU A 236 9.47 8.35 -19.83
N SER A 237 8.54 9.27 -20.05
CA SER A 237 8.01 10.06 -18.93
C SER A 237 7.15 9.17 -18.02
N VAL A 238 7.03 9.54 -16.74
CA VAL A 238 6.12 8.88 -15.78
C VAL A 238 4.72 8.68 -16.37
N ARG A 239 4.19 9.69 -17.06
CA ARG A 239 2.89 9.63 -17.74
C ARG A 239 2.82 8.50 -18.77
N GLN A 240 3.85 8.30 -19.58
CA GLN A 240 3.88 7.19 -20.56
C GLN A 240 4.05 5.83 -19.88
N ALA A 241 4.90 5.75 -18.85
CA ALA A 241 5.07 4.54 -18.06
C ALA A 241 3.75 4.10 -17.39
N LEU A 242 2.96 5.05 -16.88
CA LEU A 242 1.62 4.80 -16.35
C LEU A 242 0.65 4.27 -17.41
N LYS A 243 0.59 4.91 -18.58
CA LYS A 243 -0.28 4.44 -19.68
C LYS A 243 0.09 3.02 -20.11
N ARG A 244 1.38 2.71 -20.17
CA ARG A 244 1.86 1.36 -20.48
C ARG A 244 1.46 0.36 -19.39
N LEU A 245 1.73 0.68 -18.12
CA LEU A 245 1.33 -0.12 -16.96
C LEU A 245 -0.17 -0.48 -17.02
N VAL A 246 -1.04 0.51 -17.25
CA VAL A 246 -2.50 0.29 -17.29
C VAL A 246 -2.90 -0.61 -18.46
N ARG A 247 -2.33 -0.41 -19.65
CA ARG A 247 -2.62 -1.24 -20.84
C ARG A 247 -2.17 -2.68 -20.66
N GLU A 248 -1.00 -2.89 -20.06
CA GLU A 248 -0.46 -4.23 -19.78
C GLU A 248 -1.27 -4.94 -18.69
N THR A 249 -1.72 -4.20 -17.67
CA THR A 249 -2.45 -4.76 -16.53
C THR A 249 -3.93 -5.01 -16.87
N LEU A 250 -4.59 -4.06 -17.53
CA LEU A 250 -6.01 -4.09 -17.85
C LEU A 250 -6.26 -4.06 -19.37
N PRO A 251 -5.79 -5.06 -20.14
CA PRO A 251 -5.85 -5.04 -21.61
C PRO A 251 -7.27 -5.06 -22.18
N HIS A 252 -8.26 -5.48 -21.37
CA HIS A 252 -9.67 -5.55 -21.76
C HIS A 252 -10.48 -4.32 -21.32
N GLN A 253 -9.85 -3.30 -20.74
CA GLN A 253 -10.48 -2.04 -20.33
C GLN A 253 -9.75 -0.87 -20.99
N PRO A 254 -10.00 -0.59 -22.29
CA PRO A 254 -9.27 0.44 -23.02
C PRO A 254 -9.42 1.84 -22.40
N ASP A 255 -10.57 2.13 -21.81
CA ASP A 255 -10.87 3.42 -21.16
C ASP A 255 -10.04 3.64 -19.89
N ALA A 256 -9.55 2.58 -19.23
CA ALA A 256 -8.75 2.69 -18.01
C ALA A 256 -7.49 3.54 -18.24
N ALA A 257 -6.84 3.36 -19.40
CA ALA A 257 -5.64 4.11 -19.75
C ALA A 257 -5.95 5.59 -20.01
N LEU A 258 -7.15 5.90 -20.53
CA LEU A 258 -7.60 7.29 -20.72
C LEU A 258 -7.90 7.95 -19.38
N ILE A 259 -8.64 7.26 -18.50
CA ILE A 259 -8.97 7.73 -17.15
C ILE A 259 -7.70 8.11 -16.37
N VAL A 260 -6.70 7.21 -16.35
CA VAL A 260 -5.43 7.49 -15.64
C VAL A 260 -4.65 8.62 -16.31
N ASP A 261 -4.68 8.72 -17.63
CA ASP A 261 -4.00 9.77 -18.38
C ASP A 261 -4.58 11.16 -18.10
N GLU A 262 -5.91 11.26 -18.06
CA GLU A 262 -6.65 12.47 -17.73
C GLU A 262 -6.44 12.87 -16.26
N ALA A 263 -6.56 11.91 -15.34
CA ALA A 263 -6.31 12.15 -13.92
C ALA A 263 -4.87 12.63 -13.66
N TYR A 264 -3.88 12.03 -14.33
CA TYR A 264 -2.49 12.47 -14.21
C TYR A 264 -2.26 13.86 -14.82
N ALA A 265 -2.92 14.18 -15.94
CA ALA A 265 -2.87 15.52 -16.52
C ALA A 265 -3.48 16.57 -15.58
N LEU A 266 -4.61 16.26 -14.93
CA LEU A 266 -5.25 17.12 -13.94
C LEU A 266 -4.36 17.30 -12.69
N ARG A 267 -3.76 16.22 -12.18
CA ARG A 267 -2.76 16.27 -11.09
C ARG A 267 -1.58 17.16 -11.47
N SER A 268 -1.08 17.04 -12.69
CA SER A 268 0.02 17.88 -13.18
C SER A 268 -0.36 19.37 -13.21
N GLN A 269 -1.60 19.72 -13.57
CA GLN A 269 -2.08 21.10 -13.53
C GLN A 269 -2.13 21.62 -12.09
N LEU A 270 -2.71 20.84 -11.16
CA LEU A 270 -2.80 21.22 -9.76
C LEU A 270 -1.42 21.44 -9.11
N VAL A 271 -0.45 20.57 -9.40
CA VAL A 271 0.90 20.66 -8.83
C VAL A 271 1.69 21.84 -9.38
N HIS A 272 1.58 22.15 -10.68
CA HIS A 272 2.40 23.19 -11.30
C HIS A 272 1.74 24.57 -11.33
N SER A 273 0.42 24.63 -11.43
CA SER A 273 -0.34 25.89 -11.54
C SER A 273 -1.15 26.21 -10.28
N GLY A 274 -1.31 25.26 -9.35
CA GLY A 274 -2.10 25.43 -8.12
C GLY A 274 -3.62 25.29 -8.30
N LEU A 275 -4.12 25.27 -9.54
CA LEU A 275 -5.53 25.16 -9.90
C LEU A 275 -5.73 24.38 -11.22
N PRO A 276 -6.89 23.72 -11.41
CA PRO A 276 -7.23 23.12 -12.70
C PRO A 276 -7.52 24.22 -13.74
N ARG A 277 -7.33 23.90 -15.02
CA ARG A 277 -7.68 24.82 -16.12
C ARG A 277 -9.19 25.05 -16.22
N ASP A 278 -9.95 24.00 -15.98
CA ASP A 278 -11.41 24.03 -15.86
C ASP A 278 -11.76 24.09 -14.37
N LEU A 279 -12.43 25.18 -13.97
CA LEU A 279 -12.79 25.44 -12.58
C LEU A 279 -14.06 24.69 -12.16
N ASP A 280 -14.81 24.13 -13.10
CA ASP A 280 -16.04 23.35 -12.84
C ASP A 280 -15.74 21.86 -12.58
N VAL A 281 -14.47 21.46 -12.59
CA VAL A 281 -14.05 20.09 -12.30
C VAL A 281 -14.35 19.72 -10.85
N ASP A 282 -15.13 18.66 -10.67
CA ASP A 282 -15.39 18.05 -9.37
C ASP A 282 -14.29 17.04 -9.02
N LEU A 283 -13.35 17.45 -8.17
CA LEU A 283 -12.23 16.62 -7.75
C LEU A 283 -12.64 15.37 -6.98
N ASP A 284 -13.79 15.37 -6.29
CA ASP A 284 -14.27 14.19 -5.58
C ASP A 284 -14.74 13.12 -6.58
N ARG A 285 -15.50 13.54 -7.58
CA ARG A 285 -15.93 12.67 -8.68
C ARG A 285 -14.72 12.10 -9.44
N GLU A 286 -13.75 12.95 -9.81
CA GLU A 286 -12.54 12.50 -10.49
C GLU A 286 -11.72 11.52 -9.64
N ALA A 287 -11.61 11.77 -8.33
CA ALA A 287 -10.97 10.88 -7.37
C ALA A 287 -11.67 9.51 -7.31
N GLN A 288 -13.01 9.48 -7.31
CA GLN A 288 -13.77 8.23 -7.32
C GLN A 288 -13.54 7.44 -8.62
N ILE A 289 -13.60 8.09 -9.78
CA ILE A 289 -13.41 7.45 -11.09
C ILE A 289 -12.02 6.79 -11.15
N VAL A 290 -10.96 7.54 -10.84
CA VAL A 290 -9.59 6.99 -10.89
C VAL A 290 -9.36 5.94 -9.81
N SER A 291 -9.98 6.08 -8.63
CA SER A 291 -9.91 5.10 -7.54
C SER A 291 -10.41 3.72 -7.96
N HIS A 292 -11.54 3.64 -8.68
CA HIS A 292 -12.04 2.37 -9.20
C HIS A 292 -11.04 1.69 -10.14
N THR A 293 -10.42 2.46 -11.04
CA THR A 293 -9.39 1.95 -11.95
C THR A 293 -8.15 1.46 -11.20
N ILE A 294 -7.69 2.21 -10.19
CA ILE A 294 -6.53 1.82 -9.37
C ILE A 294 -6.80 0.54 -8.59
N ARG A 295 -7.99 0.39 -8.00
CA ARG A 295 -8.40 -0.84 -7.32
C ARG A 295 -8.39 -2.05 -8.27
N ALA A 296 -8.83 -1.87 -9.51
CA ALA A 296 -8.76 -2.92 -10.52
C ALA A 296 -7.31 -3.29 -10.90
N ILE A 297 -6.41 -2.30 -10.98
CA ILE A 297 -4.97 -2.53 -11.18
C ILE A 297 -4.40 -3.39 -10.04
N TYR A 298 -4.64 -3.03 -8.77
CA TYR A 298 -4.18 -3.82 -7.63
C TYR A 298 -4.75 -5.23 -7.61
N ALA A 299 -6.04 -5.38 -7.86
CA ALA A 299 -6.70 -6.68 -7.96
C ALA A 299 -6.01 -7.57 -9.00
N ARG A 300 -5.67 -7.00 -10.17
CA ARG A 300 -4.95 -7.74 -11.21
C ARG A 300 -3.52 -8.09 -10.82
N LEU A 301 -2.75 -7.13 -10.29
CA LEU A 301 -1.35 -7.34 -9.88
C LEU A 301 -1.22 -8.40 -8.78
N LEU A 302 -2.20 -8.47 -7.88
CA LEU A 302 -2.25 -9.46 -6.80
C LEU A 302 -2.97 -10.75 -7.18
N ASN A 303 -3.55 -10.83 -8.39
CA ASN A 303 -4.39 -11.94 -8.86
C ASN A 303 -5.56 -12.26 -7.90
N ARG A 304 -6.31 -11.22 -7.53
CA ARG A 304 -7.46 -11.28 -6.61
C ARG A 304 -8.68 -10.60 -7.22
N SER A 305 -9.84 -10.86 -6.64
CA SER A 305 -11.08 -10.15 -6.94
C SER A 305 -11.36 -9.13 -5.85
N LEU A 306 -11.89 -7.97 -6.21
CA LEU A 306 -12.38 -7.01 -5.21
C LEU A 306 -13.53 -7.64 -4.42
N ALA A 307 -13.58 -7.37 -3.13
CA ALA A 307 -14.73 -7.77 -2.32
C ALA A 307 -15.97 -7.08 -2.89
N LEU A 308 -17.06 -7.83 -3.05
CA LEU A 308 -18.34 -7.24 -3.43
C LEU A 308 -18.70 -6.20 -2.36
N ALA A 309 -18.98 -4.96 -2.79
CA ALA A 309 -19.61 -4.01 -1.90
C ALA A 309 -20.91 -4.66 -1.41
N PRO A 310 -21.11 -4.84 -0.09
CA PRO A 310 -22.43 -5.22 0.38
C PRO A 310 -23.43 -4.13 -0.06
N PRO A 311 -24.68 -4.51 -0.36
CA PRO A 311 -25.72 -3.56 -0.75
C PRO A 311 -25.92 -2.45 0.29
#